data_AF-X7YNP9-F1
#
_entry.id   AF-X7YNP9-F1
#
_cell.length_a   1.000
_cell.length_b   1.000
_cell.length_c   1.000
_cell.angle_alpha   90.00
_cell.angle_beta   90.00
_cell.angle_gamma   90.00
#
_symmetry.space_group_name_H-M   'P 1'
#
loop_
_entity.id
_entity.type
_entity.pdbx_description
1 polymer ?
#
loop_
_entity_poly.entity_id
_entity_poly.type
_entity_poly.pdbx_seq_one_letter_code
_entity_poly.pdbx_strand_id
1 'polypeptide(L)' 'MRVCGAIGVIECDRPVDLAVATPAALDHGVWLRPFRNLVYAMPPFICGPEEITQITSAMVEVARLVG' A
#
# COMPACT_ATOMS: atom_id res chain seq x y z
N MET A 1 -1.21 4.19 10.03
CA MET A 1 -2.01 3.15 9.34
C MET A 1 -3.28 2.88 10.15
N ARG A 2 -4.42 2.70 9.50
CA ARG A 2 -5.69 2.28 10.11
C ARG A 2 -6.14 0.96 9.49
N VAL A 3 -6.77 0.09 10.29
CA VAL A 3 -7.18 -1.25 9.86
C VAL A 3 -8.61 -1.54 10.32
N CYS A 4 -9.43 -2.11 9.42
CA CYS A 4 -10.78 -2.62 9.72
C CYS A 4 -10.97 -3.96 9.03
N GLY A 5 -10.96 -5.06 9.79
CA GLY A 5 -10.93 -6.41 9.21
C GLY A 5 -9.72 -6.58 8.28
N ALA A 6 -9.95 -7.04 7.05
CA ALA A 6 -8.92 -7.18 6.03
C ALA A 6 -8.75 -5.92 5.15
N ILE A 7 -9.09 -4.73 5.66
CA ILE A 7 -8.91 -3.46 4.96
C ILE A 7 -7.81 -2.69 5.69
N GLY A 8 -6.70 -2.40 5.00
CA GLY A 8 -5.61 -1.58 5.50
C GLY A 8 -5.50 -0.27 4.72
N VAL A 9 -5.42 0.86 5.41
CA VAL A 9 -5.32 2.20 4.79
C VAL A 9 -4.23 3.04 5.45
N ILE A 10 -3.45 3.72 4.63
CA ILE A 10 -2.57 4.82 4.99
C ILE A 10 -3.07 6.05 4.23
N GLU A 11 -3.53 7.04 4.98
CA GLU A 11 -3.94 8.33 4.45
C GLU A 11 -2.76 9.30 4.52
N CYS A 12 -2.35 9.84 3.38
CA CYS A 12 -1.28 10.81 3.21
C CYS A 12 -1.85 12.24 3.28
N ASP A 13 -0.97 13.23 3.53
CA ASP A 13 -1.32 14.65 3.58
C ASP A 13 -1.63 15.27 2.20
N ARG A 14 -1.22 14.59 1.13
CA ARG A 14 -1.33 15.04 -0.27
C ARG A 14 -1.71 13.88 -1.20
N PRO A 15 -2.19 14.15 -2.43
CA PRO A 15 -2.46 13.12 -3.41
C PRO A 15 -1.23 12.27 -3.73
N VAL A 16 -1.43 10.96 -3.90
CA VAL A 16 -0.39 9.99 -4.25
C VAL A 16 -0.15 10.02 -5.75
N ASP A 17 1.09 10.29 -6.17
CA ASP A 17 1.48 10.18 -7.57
C ASP A 17 1.62 8.72 -7.99
N LEU A 18 0.77 8.28 -8.92
CA LEU A 18 0.79 6.92 -9.45
C LEU A 18 2.06 6.59 -10.23
N ALA A 19 2.69 7.60 -10.85
CA ALA A 19 3.93 7.40 -11.59
C ALA A 19 5.11 7.03 -10.67
N VAL A 20 5.02 7.39 -9.39
CA VAL A 20 6.01 7.01 -8.36
C VAL A 20 5.55 5.77 -7.59
N ALA A 21 4.29 5.73 -7.19
CA ALA A 21 3.77 4.70 -6.30
C ALA A 21 3.70 3.31 -6.96
N THR A 22 3.28 3.22 -8.22
CA THR A 22 3.13 1.92 -8.88
C THR A 22 4.48 1.23 -9.10
N PRO A 23 5.53 1.89 -9.64
CA PRO A 23 6.86 1.29 -9.71
C PRO A 23 7.41 0.89 -8.33
N ALA A 24 7.28 1.76 -7.32
CA ALA A 24 7.76 1.46 -5.97
C ALA A 24 7.08 0.23 -5.35
N ALA A 25 5.77 0.03 -5.56
CA ALA A 25 5.10 -1.18 -5.11
C ALA A 25 5.58 -2.44 -5.87
N LEU A 26 5.77 -2.31 -7.19
CA LEU A 26 6.24 -3.41 -8.04
C LEU A 26 7.66 -3.85 -7.69
N ASP A 27 8.54 -2.93 -7.32
CA ASP A 27 9.90 -3.24 -6.86
C ASP A 27 9.90 -4.09 -5.57
N HIS A 28 8.81 -4.02 -4.79
CA HIS A 28 8.57 -4.88 -3.63
C HIS A 28 7.79 -6.17 -3.97
N GLY A 29 7.50 -6.42 -5.25
CA GLY A 29 6.71 -7.57 -5.70
C GLY A 29 5.22 -7.45 -5.38
N VAL A 30 4.70 -6.25 -5.13
CA VAL A 30 3.31 -6.02 -4.74
C VAL A 30 2.61 -5.13 -5.77
N TRP A 31 1.41 -5.52 -6.18
CA TRP A 31 0.56 -4.63 -6.97
C TRP A 31 -0.26 -3.72 -6.06
N LEU A 32 0.04 -2.43 -6.06
CA LEU A 32 -0.77 -1.40 -5.38
C LEU A 32 -1.28 -0.37 -6.40
N ARG A 33 -2.52 0.06 -6.19
CA ARG A 33 -3.14 1.14 -6.97
C ARG A 33 -3.75 2.18 -6.03
N PRO A 34 -2.93 3.12 -5.52
CA PRO A 34 -3.42 4.23 -4.71
C PRO A 34 -4.52 5.05 -5.38
N PHE A 35 -5.27 5.81 -4.59
CA PHE A 35 -6.30 6.70 -5.11
C PHE A 35 -6.44 7.93 -4.22
N ARG A 36 -6.49 9.13 -4.84
CA ARG A 36 -6.42 10.41 -4.12
C ARG A 36 -5.18 10.40 -3.21
N ASN A 37 -5.34 10.67 -1.92
CA ASN A 37 -4.30 10.65 -0.90
C ASN A 37 -4.23 9.31 -0.14
N LEU A 38 -4.76 8.22 -0.70
CA LEU A 38 -4.87 6.93 -0.01
C LEU A 38 -3.96 5.88 -0.63
N VAL A 39 -3.08 5.30 0.20
CA VAL A 39 -2.41 4.03 -0.06
C VAL A 39 -3.18 2.95 0.71
N TYR A 40 -3.78 1.99 0.01
CA TYR A 40 -4.68 1.02 0.63
C TYR A 40 -4.49 -0.39 0.07
N ALA A 41 -4.90 -1.38 0.86
CA ALA A 41 -4.95 -2.77 0.44
C ALA A 41 -6.20 -3.46 1.02
N MET A 42 -6.73 -4.38 0.23
CA MET A 42 -7.75 -5.37 0.60
C MET A 42 -7.25 -6.74 0.15
N PRO A 43 -6.25 -7.33 0.85
CA PRO A 43 -5.64 -8.58 0.44
C PRO A 43 -6.67 -9.73 0.43
N PRO A 44 -6.51 -10.71 -0.48
CA PRO A 44 -7.25 -11.97 -0.41
C PRO A 44 -7.15 -12.63 0.97
N PHE A 45 -8.22 -13.26 1.45
CA PHE A 45 -8.20 -13.94 2.75
C PHE A 45 -7.27 -15.16 2.82
N ILE A 46 -6.81 -15.64 1.68
CA ILE A 46 -5.83 -16.72 1.59
C ILE A 46 -4.40 -16.25 1.89
N CYS A 47 -4.15 -14.94 1.94
CA CYS A 47 -2.80 -14.43 2.13
C CYS A 47 -2.26 -14.80 3.52
N GLY A 48 -1.08 -15.42 3.54
CA GLY A 48 -0.37 -15.78 4.77
C GLY A 48 0.29 -14.57 5.45
N PRO A 49 0.80 -14.74 6.68
CA PRO A 49 1.46 -13.65 7.42
C PRO A 49 2.60 -12.99 6.65
N GLU A 50 3.41 -13.77 5.93
CA GLU A 50 4.56 -13.29 5.15
C GLU A 50 4.12 -12.40 3.96
N GLU A 51 3.05 -12.79 3.26
CA GLU A 51 2.49 -12.01 2.16
C GLU A 51 1.84 -10.72 2.68
N ILE A 52 1.17 -10.77 3.83
CA ILE A 52 0.64 -9.57 4.49
C ILE A 52 1.79 -8.63 4.91
N THR A 53 2.88 -9.15 5.45
CA THR A 53 4.09 -8.37 5.75
C THR A 53 4.67 -7.74 4.48
N GLN A 54 4.71 -8.47 3.36
CA GLN A 54 5.20 -7.94 2.08
C GLN A 54 4.32 -6.80 1.58
N ILE A 55 2.99 -7.01 1.55
CA ILE A 55 2.01 -6.00 1.13
C ILE A 55 2.12 -4.74 2.00
N THR A 56 2.12 -4.90 3.32
CA THR A 56 2.20 -3.75 4.24
C THR A 56 3.55 -3.04 4.17
N SER A 57 4.65 -3.75 3.92
CA SER A 57 5.97 -3.13 3.70
C SER A 57 5.98 -2.28 2.43
N ALA A 58 5.41 -2.77 1.32
CA ALA A 58 5.26 -2.00 0.10
C ALA A 58 4.37 -0.77 0.30
N MET A 59 3.26 -0.90 1.06
CA MET A 59 2.40 0.23 1.40
C MET A 59 3.15 1.32 2.19
N VAL A 60 4.00 0.94 3.14
CA VAL A 60 4.81 1.87 3.94
C VAL A 60 5.85 2.57 3.06
N GLU A 61 6.53 1.85 2.17
CA GLU A 61 7.52 2.46 1.28
C GLU A 61 6.87 3.43 0.28
N VAL A 62 5.73 3.06 -0.30
CA VAL A 62 4.94 3.98 -1.14
C VAL A 62 4.56 5.23 -0.36
N ALA A 63 4.07 5.09 0.88
CA ALA A 63 3.69 6.23 1.71
C ALA A 63 4.89 7.14 2.05
N ARG A 64 6.08 6.56 2.27
CA ARG A 64 7.33 7.30 2.50
C ARG A 64 7.72 8.16 1.29
N LEU A 65 7.51 7.66 0.07
CA LEU A 65 7.84 8.37 -1.16
C LEU A 65 6.85 9.50 -1.49
N VAL A 66 5.64 9.47 -0.90
CA VAL A 66 4.67 10.57 -1.01
C VAL A 66 5.16 11.80 -0.25
N GLY A 67 5.89 11.60 0.86
CA GLY A 67 6.54 12.64 1.66
C GLY A 67 6.15 12.61 3.12
#